data_AF-A0A660NUR4-F1
#
_entry.id   AF-A0A660NUR4-F1
#
_cell.length_a   1.000
_cell.length_b   1.000
_cell.length_c   1.000
_cell.angle_alpha   90.00
_cell.angle_beta   90.00
_cell.angle_gamma   90.00
#
_symmetry.space_group_name_H-M   'P 1'
#
loop_
_entity.id
_entity.type
_entity.pdbx_description
1 polymer ?
#
loop_
_entity_poly.entity_id
_entity_poly.type
_entity_poly.pdbx_seq_one_letter_code
_entity_poly.pdbx_strand_id
1 'polypeptide(L)'
;MRSFAVYRLPFAEECTMLVQHSAPSELSSLTELDGKEGFVIAPFSPSADCPILLLQPDEVRTIPVKEVQSLAKEKREASEKEADRAKYHRDFAAFHKELANNKFAKIVLSRCVQEQISHDLQPEEVFWQACKKYPRQFVALFSTPQSGIWLMATPEILLDGDGSEWRTMALAGTMPYNENGVEWSAKNKAEQQYVSLYIKRCLERCADEIKEEGAYTTQAADLVHLRTDF
;
A
#
# COMPACT_ATOMS: atom_id res chain seq x y z
N MET A 1 0.56 11.07 24.32
CA MET A 1 -0.09 9.88 23.74
C MET A 1 1.01 8.99 23.20
N ARG A 2 0.93 7.68 23.42
CA ARG A 2 1.92 6.72 22.95
C ARG A 2 1.75 6.52 21.43
N SER A 3 2.82 6.70 20.67
CA SER A 3 2.83 6.41 19.23
C SER A 3 3.33 5.00 19.01
N PHE A 4 2.76 4.29 18.04
CA PHE A 4 3.22 2.94 17.72
C PHE A 4 3.05 2.61 16.24
N ALA A 5 3.83 1.62 15.79
CA ALA A 5 3.60 0.90 14.55
C ALA A 5 3.80 -0.59 14.83
N VAL A 6 2.88 -1.44 14.37
CA VAL A 6 3.05 -2.89 14.34
C VAL A 6 2.89 -3.36 12.92
N TYR A 7 3.82 -4.19 12.44
CA TYR A 7 3.75 -4.70 11.08
C TYR A 7 4.22 -6.15 10.98
N ARG A 8 3.75 -6.80 9.92
CA ARG A 8 4.09 -8.17 9.53
C ARG A 8 4.59 -8.15 8.09
N LEU A 9 5.80 -8.65 7.88
CA LEU A 9 6.33 -8.88 6.54
C LEU A 9 5.56 -10.04 5.86
N PRO A 10 5.57 -10.11 4.51
CA PRO A 10 4.99 -11.24 3.79
C PRO A 10 5.45 -12.59 4.36
N PHE A 11 4.49 -13.48 4.61
CA PHE A 11 4.64 -14.82 5.19
C PHE A 11 5.31 -14.92 6.57
N ALA A 12 5.66 -13.80 7.22
CA ALA A 12 6.24 -13.86 8.55
C ALA A 12 5.24 -14.41 9.57
N GLU A 13 5.73 -15.26 10.47
CA GLU A 13 5.01 -15.81 11.63
C GLU A 13 5.05 -14.88 12.84
N GLU A 14 5.85 -13.82 12.75
CA GLU A 14 6.04 -12.81 13.78
C GLU A 14 5.79 -11.40 13.21
N CYS A 15 5.39 -10.50 14.09
CA CYS A 15 5.25 -9.07 13.83
C CYS A 15 6.33 -8.29 14.56
N THR A 16 6.77 -7.20 13.96
CA THR A 16 7.60 -6.19 14.61
C THR A 16 6.71 -5.09 15.16
N MET A 17 6.80 -4.83 16.46
CA MET A 17 6.12 -3.73 17.14
C MET A 17 7.13 -2.67 17.56
N LEU A 18 6.88 -1.46 17.11
CA LEU A 18 7.65 -0.25 17.36
C LEU A 18 6.84 0.64 18.27
N VAL A 19 7.43 1.10 19.37
CA VAL A 19 6.79 2.03 20.29
C VAL A 19 7.67 3.25 20.46
N GLN A 20 7.05 4.42 20.41
CA GLN A 20 7.64 5.68 20.81
C GLN A 20 6.77 6.37 21.87
N HIS A 21 7.39 6.83 22.95
CA HIS A 21 6.73 7.48 24.07
C HIS A 21 6.46 8.97 23.81
N SER A 22 7.27 9.58 22.95
CA SER A 22 7.09 10.94 22.44
C SER A 22 6.26 10.97 21.14
N ALA A 23 5.91 12.17 20.69
CA ALA A 23 5.35 12.35 19.35
C ALA A 23 6.43 12.08 18.29
N PRO A 24 6.07 11.51 17.12
CA PRO A 24 7.01 11.33 16.02
C PRO A 24 7.55 12.68 15.55
N SER A 25 8.75 12.67 14.96
CA SER A 25 9.31 13.87 14.35
C SER A 25 8.54 14.22 13.07
N GLU A 26 8.21 15.49 12.92
CA GLU A 26 7.61 16.03 11.71
C GLU A 26 8.71 16.53 10.77
N LEU A 27 8.67 16.08 9.52
CA LEU A 27 9.60 16.44 8.47
C LEU A 27 8.85 17.12 7.33
N SER A 28 9.46 18.16 6.77
CA SER A 28 8.89 18.90 5.65
C SER A 28 9.22 18.28 4.29
N SER A 29 10.29 17.48 4.24
CA SER A 29 10.74 16.80 3.03
C SER A 29 11.38 15.44 3.32
N LEU A 30 11.41 14.57 2.30
CA LEU A 30 12.07 13.27 2.39
C LEU A 30 13.60 13.39 2.53
N THR A 31 14.21 14.50 2.09
CA THR A 31 15.67 14.71 2.25
C THR A 31 16.09 14.86 3.71
N GLU A 32 15.17 15.20 4.60
CA GLU A 32 15.45 15.26 6.05
C GLU A 32 15.53 13.87 6.70
N LEU A 33 15.30 12.79 5.94
CA LEU A 33 15.48 11.41 6.40
C LEU A 33 16.94 10.96 6.35
N ASP A 34 17.81 11.69 5.65
CA ASP A 34 19.22 11.31 5.50
C ASP A 34 19.89 11.13 6.86
N GLY A 35 20.48 9.95 7.08
CA GLY A 35 21.14 9.59 8.35
C GLY A 35 20.19 9.30 9.50
N LYS A 36 18.88 9.18 9.25
CA LYS A 36 17.87 8.80 10.25
C LYS A 36 17.32 7.42 9.97
N GLU A 37 16.91 6.75 11.05
CA GLU A 37 16.32 5.42 11.02
C GLU A 37 15.01 5.43 11.79
N GLY A 38 14.03 4.66 11.31
CA GLY A 38 12.72 4.53 11.94
C GLY A 38 11.63 4.11 10.97
N PHE A 39 10.38 4.25 11.42
CA PHE A 39 9.20 3.98 10.61
C PHE A 39 8.63 5.28 10.06
N VAL A 40 8.61 5.41 8.74
CA VAL A 40 8.21 6.64 8.04
C VAL A 40 6.76 6.54 7.58
N ILE A 41 5.97 7.56 7.90
CA ILE A 41 4.61 7.76 7.39
C ILE A 41 4.64 9.01 6.52
N ALA A 42 4.65 8.82 5.20
CA ALA A 42 4.70 9.91 4.23
C ALA A 42 3.36 10.05 3.49
N PRO A 43 2.70 11.22 3.56
CA PRO A 43 1.48 11.47 2.78
C PRO A 43 1.81 11.68 1.30
N PHE A 44 0.79 11.51 0.44
CA PHE A 44 0.94 11.68 -1.01
C PHE A 44 1.44 13.08 -1.40
N SER A 45 1.00 14.12 -0.67
CA SER A 45 1.44 15.50 -0.85
C SER A 45 1.71 16.10 0.54
N PRO A 46 2.97 16.08 1.01
CA PRO A 46 3.36 16.67 2.28
C PRO A 46 2.98 18.15 2.36
N SER A 47 2.47 18.56 3.53
CA SER A 47 2.13 19.94 3.85
C SER A 47 2.29 20.19 5.36
N ALA A 48 2.12 21.43 5.80
CA ALA A 48 2.14 21.74 7.24
C ALA A 48 1.02 21.02 8.02
N ASP A 49 -0.14 20.81 7.40
CA ASP A 49 -1.28 20.13 8.02
C ASP A 49 -1.19 18.59 7.91
N CYS A 50 -0.37 18.09 6.98
CA CYS A 50 -0.13 16.67 6.76
C CYS A 50 1.38 16.47 6.50
N PRO A 51 2.21 16.52 7.54
CA PRO A 51 3.67 16.39 7.40
C PRO A 51 4.07 14.93 7.19
N ILE A 52 5.33 14.72 6.80
CA ILE A 52 5.96 13.40 6.89
C ILE A 52 6.27 13.14 8.36
N LEU A 53 5.90 11.96 8.86
CA LEU A 53 6.19 11.57 10.24
C LEU A 53 7.29 10.52 10.25
N LEU A 54 8.30 10.72 11.09
CA LEU A 54 9.31 9.73 11.40
C LEU A 54 9.10 9.24 12.84
N LEU A 55 8.70 7.98 12.98
CA LEU A 55 8.63 7.29 14.26
C LEU A 55 9.99 6.65 14.54
N GLN A 56 10.70 7.18 15.52
CA GLN A 56 11.97 6.66 16.03
C GLN A 56 11.68 5.92 17.34
N PRO A 57 11.59 4.58 17.34
CA PRO A 57 11.09 3.83 18.47
C PRO A 57 12.06 3.87 19.66
N ASP A 58 11.49 4.07 20.86
CA ASP A 58 12.17 3.83 22.13
C ASP A 58 12.23 2.32 22.44
N GLU A 59 11.27 1.56 21.92
CA GLU A 59 11.19 0.11 22.09
C GLU A 59 10.85 -0.60 20.79
N VAL A 60 11.57 -1.71 20.54
CA VAL A 60 11.28 -2.64 19.45
C VAL A 60 11.01 -4.00 20.06
N ARG A 61 9.88 -4.61 19.69
CA ARG A 61 9.47 -5.93 20.19
C ARG A 61 9.06 -6.82 19.05
N THR A 62 9.44 -8.08 19.12
CA THR A 62 8.92 -9.13 18.25
C THR A 62 7.76 -9.82 18.96
N ILE A 63 6.62 -9.94 18.29
CA ILE A 63 5.43 -10.61 18.83
C ILE A 63 4.94 -11.67 17.85
N PRO A 64 4.54 -12.87 18.30
CA PRO A 64 4.00 -13.88 17.41
C PRO A 64 2.67 -13.41 16.82
N VAL A 65 2.37 -13.82 15.58
CA VAL A 65 1.07 -13.58 14.96
C VAL A 65 -0.01 -14.27 15.79
N LYS A 66 -0.97 -13.49 16.30
CA LYS A 66 -2.06 -14.05 17.11
C LYS A 66 -3.05 -14.79 16.23
N GLU A 67 -3.43 -15.99 16.64
CA GLU A 67 -4.59 -16.67 16.08
C GLU A 67 -5.86 -15.94 16.49
N VAL A 68 -6.62 -15.50 15.49
CA VAL A 68 -7.94 -14.90 15.67
C VAL A 68 -9.01 -15.77 15.03
N GLN A 69 -10.16 -15.82 15.69
CA GLN A 69 -11.36 -16.43 15.11
C GLN A 69 -11.77 -15.59 13.90
N SER A 70 -12.08 -16.26 12.79
CA SER A 70 -12.65 -15.59 11.63
C SER A 70 -14.02 -15.05 12.00
N LEU A 71 -14.22 -13.74 11.89
CA LEU A 71 -15.57 -13.19 11.97
C LEU A 71 -16.44 -13.82 10.89
N ALA A 72 -17.69 -14.12 11.24
CA ALA A 72 -18.67 -14.58 10.27
C ALA A 72 -18.73 -13.57 9.10
N LYS A 73 -18.75 -14.07 7.86
CA LYS A 73 -19.01 -13.24 6.68
C LYS A 73 -20.46 -12.75 6.76
N GLU A 74 -20.70 -11.68 7.51
CA GLU A 74 -21.88 -10.86 7.23
C GLU A 74 -21.65 -10.25 5.85
N LYS A 75 -22.44 -10.71 4.87
CA LYS A 75 -22.59 -9.96 3.61
C LYS A 75 -23.27 -8.64 3.96
N ARG A 76 -22.48 -7.65 4.34
CA ARG A 76 -22.89 -6.26 4.19
C ARG A 76 -22.73 -5.96 2.72
N GLU A 77 -23.85 -5.78 2.02
CA GLU A 77 -23.80 -5.13 0.73
C GLU A 77 -23.17 -3.76 0.96
N ALA A 78 -22.05 -3.48 0.29
CA ALA A 78 -21.50 -2.15 0.26
C ALA A 78 -22.55 -1.25 -0.37
N SER A 79 -23.28 -0.48 0.44
CA SER A 79 -24.25 0.48 -0.07
C SER A 79 -23.47 1.68 -0.60
N GLU A 80 -22.99 1.57 -1.85
CA GLU A 80 -22.45 2.75 -2.53
C GLU A 80 -23.57 3.77 -2.66
N LYS A 81 -23.39 4.94 -2.06
CA LYS A 81 -24.32 6.04 -2.26
C LYS A 81 -24.29 6.43 -3.73
N GLU A 82 -25.45 6.49 -4.37
CA GLU A 82 -25.58 6.87 -5.79
C GLU A 82 -24.88 8.21 -6.09
N ALA A 83 -24.89 9.14 -5.12
CA ALA A 83 -24.18 10.42 -5.21
C ALA A 83 -22.65 10.27 -5.37
N ASP A 84 -22.03 9.33 -4.65
CA ASP A 84 -20.58 9.07 -4.72
C ASP A 84 -20.22 8.41 -6.06
N ARG A 85 -21.06 7.49 -6.54
CA ARG A 85 -20.94 6.88 -7.86
C ARG A 85 -21.06 7.92 -8.97
N ALA A 86 -22.04 8.82 -8.89
CA ALA A 86 -22.22 9.91 -9.85
C ALA A 86 -21.04 10.89 -9.84
N LYS A 87 -20.48 11.20 -8.66
CA LYS A 87 -19.28 12.02 -8.54
C LYS A 87 -18.08 11.33 -9.21
N TYR A 88 -17.81 10.08 -8.89
CA TYR A 88 -16.73 9.31 -9.50
C TYR A 88 -16.86 9.25 -11.04
N HIS A 89 -18.08 9.07 -11.55
CA HIS A 89 -18.33 9.05 -12.99
C HIS A 89 -18.01 10.39 -13.66
N ARG A 90 -18.35 11.52 -13.03
CA ARG A 90 -17.97 12.86 -13.54
C ARG A 90 -16.46 13.04 -13.58
N ASP A 91 -15.78 12.68 -12.49
CA ASP A 91 -14.32 12.77 -12.40
C ASP A 91 -13.65 11.86 -13.46
N PHE A 92 -14.16 10.63 -13.62
CA PHE A 92 -13.73 9.69 -14.66
C PHE A 92 -13.94 10.23 -16.08
N ALA A 93 -15.05 10.91 -16.36
CA ALA A 93 -15.30 11.48 -17.70
C ALA A 93 -14.31 12.59 -18.04
N ALA A 94 -14.04 13.49 -17.09
CA ALA A 94 -13.05 14.55 -17.25
C ALA A 94 -11.64 13.96 -17.46
N PHE A 95 -11.32 12.95 -16.66
CA PHE A 95 -10.09 12.20 -16.72
C PHE A 95 -9.85 11.49 -18.07
N HIS A 96 -10.86 10.75 -18.53
CA HIS A 96 -10.82 10.00 -19.77
C HIS A 96 -10.67 10.92 -20.99
N LYS A 97 -11.26 12.12 -20.96
CA LYS A 97 -11.09 13.13 -22.01
C LYS A 97 -9.61 13.46 -22.23
N GLU A 98 -8.84 13.65 -21.16
CA GLU A 98 -7.42 14.00 -21.26
C GLU A 98 -6.55 12.82 -21.75
N LEU A 99 -6.93 11.58 -21.40
CA LEU A 99 -6.32 10.37 -21.98
C LEU A 99 -6.60 10.27 -23.48
N ALA A 100 -7.85 10.48 -23.91
CA ALA A 100 -8.24 10.43 -25.32
C ALA A 100 -7.55 11.53 -26.17
N ASN A 101 -7.25 12.67 -25.56
CA ASN A 101 -6.48 13.75 -26.17
C ASN A 101 -4.95 13.48 -26.16
N ASN A 102 -4.50 12.30 -25.72
CA ASN A 102 -3.09 11.92 -25.60
C ASN A 102 -2.25 12.86 -24.72
N LYS A 103 -2.88 13.62 -23.81
CA LYS A 103 -2.15 14.46 -22.86
C LYS A 103 -1.43 13.64 -21.81
N PHE A 104 -2.02 12.51 -21.44
CA PHE A 104 -1.47 11.55 -20.49
C PHE A 104 -1.58 10.13 -21.07
N ALA A 105 -0.60 9.28 -20.78
CA ALA A 105 -0.60 7.89 -21.21
C ALA A 105 -1.34 6.96 -20.23
N LYS A 106 -1.23 7.24 -18.92
CA LYS A 106 -1.93 6.57 -17.83
C LYS A 106 -2.03 7.53 -16.64
N ILE A 107 -3.13 7.48 -15.90
CA ILE A 107 -3.21 8.05 -14.55
C ILE A 107 -4.14 7.16 -13.72
N VAL A 108 -3.96 7.20 -12.41
CA VAL A 108 -4.75 6.45 -11.43
C VAL A 108 -5.73 7.40 -10.76
N LEU A 109 -7.03 7.12 -10.87
CA LEU A 109 -8.09 7.87 -10.19
C LEU A 109 -8.56 7.09 -8.96
N SER A 110 -8.33 7.64 -7.77
CA SER A 110 -8.79 7.06 -6.51
C SER A 110 -10.16 7.60 -6.09
N ARG A 111 -10.80 6.90 -5.17
CA ARG A 111 -12.01 7.34 -4.45
C ARG A 111 -11.94 6.87 -3.00
N CYS A 112 -12.66 7.55 -2.12
CA CYS A 112 -12.77 7.17 -0.71
C CYS A 112 -14.16 6.61 -0.42
N VAL A 113 -14.23 5.55 0.38
CA VAL A 113 -15.47 5.01 0.94
C VAL A 113 -15.45 5.30 2.43
N GLN A 114 -16.49 5.96 2.93
CA GLN A 114 -16.64 6.29 4.34
C GLN A 114 -17.73 5.42 4.95
N GLU A 115 -17.33 4.59 5.90
CA GLU A 115 -18.23 3.69 6.61
C GLU A 115 -18.28 4.08 8.09
N GLN A 116 -19.48 3.96 8.69
CA GLN A 116 -19.62 4.08 10.13
C GLN A 116 -19.19 2.76 10.77
N ILE A 117 -18.13 2.82 11.58
CA ILE A 117 -17.63 1.67 12.32
C ILE A 117 -18.36 1.55 13.65
N SER A 118 -18.52 0.32 14.14
CA SER A 118 -19.01 0.09 15.51
C SER A 118 -18.04 0.72 16.51
N HIS A 119 -18.56 1.31 17.58
CA HIS A 119 -17.74 1.80 18.69
C HIS A 119 -16.92 0.68 19.36
N ASP A 120 -17.36 -0.57 19.23
CA ASP A 120 -16.69 -1.73 19.82
C ASP A 120 -15.54 -2.27 18.94
N LEU A 121 -15.36 -1.75 17.71
CA LEU A 121 -14.33 -2.22 16.79
C LEU A 121 -12.93 -1.94 17.37
N GLN A 122 -12.17 -3.00 17.63
CA GLN A 122 -10.79 -2.89 18.08
C GLN A 122 -9.83 -2.95 16.88
N PRO A 123 -9.06 -1.89 16.57
CA PRO A 123 -8.14 -1.89 15.42
C PRO A 123 -7.11 -3.02 15.45
N GLU A 124 -6.67 -3.43 16.63
CA GLU A 124 -5.77 -4.58 16.80
C GLU A 124 -6.39 -5.89 16.31
N GLU A 125 -7.68 -6.13 16.59
CA GLU A 125 -8.38 -7.33 16.13
C GLU A 125 -8.46 -7.35 14.59
N VAL A 126 -8.73 -6.20 13.98
CA VAL A 126 -8.74 -6.06 12.51
C VAL A 126 -7.35 -6.28 11.93
N PHE A 127 -6.29 -5.82 12.60
CA PHE A 127 -4.90 -6.08 12.19
C PHE A 127 -4.57 -7.58 12.18
N TRP A 128 -4.93 -8.32 13.25
CA TRP A 128 -4.70 -9.76 13.29
C TRP A 128 -5.50 -10.51 12.22
N GLN A 129 -6.74 -10.09 11.99
CA GLN A 129 -7.55 -10.64 10.90
C GLN A 129 -6.92 -10.37 9.53
N ALA A 130 -6.37 -9.17 9.31
CA ALA A 130 -5.65 -8.83 8.09
C ALA A 130 -4.38 -9.67 7.92
N CYS A 131 -3.61 -9.90 8.98
CA CYS A 131 -2.43 -10.78 8.96
C CYS A 131 -2.78 -12.20 8.51
N LYS A 132 -3.87 -12.76 9.05
CA LYS A 132 -4.36 -14.10 8.69
C LYS A 132 -4.92 -14.16 7.26
N LYS A 133 -5.68 -13.15 6.86
CA LYS A 133 -6.36 -13.10 5.54
C LYS A 133 -5.39 -12.81 4.40
N TYR A 134 -4.33 -12.05 4.65
CA TYR A 134 -3.41 -11.55 3.62
C TYR A 134 -1.96 -12.01 3.88
N PRO A 135 -1.68 -13.33 3.94
CA PRO A 135 -0.36 -13.84 4.32
C PRO A 135 0.74 -13.36 3.37
N ARG A 136 0.44 -13.10 2.09
CA ARG A 136 1.40 -12.65 1.07
C ARG A 136 1.71 -11.15 1.10
N GLN A 137 1.01 -10.37 1.92
CA GLN A 137 1.09 -8.90 1.91
C GLN A 137 1.85 -8.37 3.13
N PHE A 138 2.47 -7.20 2.96
CA PHE A 138 2.90 -6.41 4.10
C PHE A 138 1.65 -5.85 4.79
N VAL A 139 1.48 -6.15 6.08
CA VAL A 139 0.35 -5.67 6.88
C VAL A 139 0.89 -4.78 7.98
N ALA A 140 0.35 -3.57 8.13
CA ALA A 140 0.77 -2.64 9.18
C ALA A 140 -0.43 -1.93 9.83
N LEU A 141 -0.38 -1.79 11.15
CA LEU A 141 -1.25 -0.94 11.95
C LEU A 141 -0.38 0.08 12.67
N PHE A 142 -0.66 1.36 12.52
CA PHE A 142 0.07 2.41 13.25
C PHE A 142 -0.87 3.47 13.77
N SER A 143 -0.45 4.14 14.85
CA SER A 143 -1.18 5.22 15.48
C SER A 143 -0.22 6.28 15.98
N THR A 144 -0.46 7.53 15.58
CA THR A 144 0.26 8.70 16.10
C THR A 144 -0.75 9.81 16.37
N PRO A 145 -0.44 10.79 17.24
CA PRO A 145 -1.29 11.96 17.45
C PRO A 145 -1.63 12.71 16.16
N GLN A 146 -0.70 12.78 15.21
CA GLN A 146 -0.84 13.53 13.96
C GLN A 146 -1.56 12.73 12.86
N SER A 147 -1.27 11.44 12.71
CA SER A 147 -1.85 10.61 11.64
C SER A 147 -3.20 10.00 11.99
N GLY A 148 -3.54 9.91 13.29
CA GLY A 148 -4.56 9.00 13.76
C GLY A 148 -4.16 7.53 13.53
N ILE A 149 -5.16 6.65 13.49
CA ILE A 149 -4.96 5.20 13.32
C ILE A 149 -5.10 4.82 11.85
N TRP A 150 -4.13 4.06 11.33
CA TRP A 150 -4.13 3.51 9.98
C TRP A 150 -3.87 2.02 10.02
N LEU A 151 -4.64 1.27 9.22
CA LEU A 151 -4.40 -0.14 8.94
C LEU A 151 -4.26 -0.30 7.43
N MET A 152 -3.20 -1.00 7.01
CA MET A 152 -2.95 -1.28 5.61
C MET A 152 -2.52 -2.73 5.40
N ALA A 153 -2.87 -3.27 4.23
CA ALA A 153 -2.35 -4.53 3.71
C ALA A 153 -2.01 -4.28 2.23
N THR A 154 -0.71 -4.28 1.89
CA THR A 154 -0.23 -3.99 0.53
C THR A 154 0.59 -5.14 -0.04
N PRO A 155 0.34 -5.56 -1.29
CA PRO A 155 1.18 -6.52 -2.01
C PRO A 155 2.40 -5.88 -2.67
N GLU A 156 2.52 -4.55 -2.66
CA GLU A 156 3.52 -3.79 -3.41
C GLU A 156 4.53 -3.13 -2.45
N ILE A 157 5.81 -3.34 -2.72
CA ILE A 157 6.89 -2.60 -2.07
C ILE A 157 7.16 -1.33 -2.87
N LEU A 158 7.46 -0.23 -2.17
CA LEU A 158 7.93 0.99 -2.83
C LEU A 158 9.40 0.83 -3.23
N LEU A 159 10.23 0.49 -2.26
CA LEU A 159 11.67 0.27 -2.41
C LEU A 159 12.14 -0.55 -1.19
N ASP A 160 13.09 -1.44 -1.41
CA ASP A 160 13.76 -2.19 -0.34
C ASP A 160 15.23 -2.41 -0.72
N GLY A 161 16.15 -2.41 0.24
CA GLY A 161 17.58 -2.49 -0.04
C GLY A 161 18.46 -2.16 1.16
N ASP A 162 19.77 -2.29 0.97
CA ASP A 162 20.78 -2.15 2.03
C ASP A 162 21.80 -1.03 1.77
N GLY A 163 21.53 -0.18 0.77
CA GLY A 163 22.41 0.89 0.33
C GLY A 163 23.29 0.52 -0.87
N SER A 164 23.50 -0.76 -1.16
CA SER A 164 24.26 -1.23 -2.32
C SER A 164 23.36 -1.84 -3.39
N GLU A 165 22.44 -2.70 -2.99
CA GLU A 165 21.44 -3.30 -3.85
C GLU A 165 20.05 -2.83 -3.43
N TRP A 166 19.24 -2.51 -4.42
CA TRP A 166 17.87 -2.04 -4.24
C TRP A 166 16.93 -2.86 -5.10
N ARG A 167 15.72 -3.09 -4.59
CA ARG A 167 14.65 -3.78 -5.29
C ARG A 167 13.35 -2.99 -5.21
N THR A 168 12.62 -3.00 -6.32
CA THR A 168 11.25 -2.47 -6.40
C THR A 168 10.45 -3.35 -7.37
N MET A 169 9.19 -2.99 -7.61
CA MET A 169 8.33 -3.76 -8.49
C MET A 169 7.32 -2.86 -9.21
N ALA A 170 6.99 -3.22 -10.45
CA ALA A 170 5.79 -2.75 -11.13
C ALA A 170 4.68 -3.76 -10.91
N LEU A 171 3.59 -3.36 -10.26
CA LEU A 171 2.41 -4.21 -10.04
C LEU A 171 1.15 -3.59 -10.64
N ALA A 172 0.73 -4.06 -11.81
CA ALA A 172 -0.46 -3.54 -12.48
C ALA A 172 -1.15 -4.58 -13.37
N GLY A 173 -2.35 -4.24 -13.84
CA GLY A 173 -3.26 -5.21 -14.42
C GLY A 173 -3.84 -6.10 -13.33
N THR A 174 -5.17 -6.18 -13.25
CA THR A 174 -5.85 -6.86 -12.14
C THR A 174 -6.93 -7.75 -12.69
N MET A 175 -6.98 -9.00 -12.23
CA MET A 175 -8.07 -9.92 -12.51
C MET A 175 -8.46 -10.70 -11.26
N PRO A 176 -9.70 -11.21 -11.17
CA PRO A 176 -10.06 -12.18 -10.14
C PRO A 176 -9.14 -13.40 -10.20
N TYR A 177 -8.78 -13.94 -9.04
CA TYR A 177 -8.07 -15.20 -8.95
C TYR A 177 -8.94 -16.34 -9.53
N ASN A 178 -8.30 -17.23 -10.29
CA ASN A 178 -8.91 -18.43 -10.85
C ASN A 178 -7.91 -19.59 -10.73
N GLU A 179 -8.35 -20.71 -10.16
CA GLU A 179 -7.53 -21.92 -9.95
C GLU A 179 -6.99 -22.51 -11.27
N ASN A 180 -7.69 -22.32 -12.38
CA ASN A 180 -7.27 -22.78 -13.70
C ASN A 180 -6.26 -21.84 -14.38
N GLY A 181 -5.81 -20.79 -13.69
CA GLY A 181 -4.99 -19.73 -14.24
C GLY A 181 -5.82 -18.63 -14.92
N VAL A 182 -5.14 -17.59 -15.39
CA VAL A 182 -5.77 -16.43 -16.01
C VAL A 182 -5.14 -16.10 -17.36
N GLU A 183 -5.97 -15.72 -18.33
CA GLU A 183 -5.51 -15.23 -19.62
C GLU A 183 -5.52 -13.69 -19.63
N TRP A 184 -4.33 -13.09 -19.78
CA TRP A 184 -4.18 -11.64 -19.71
C TRP A 184 -4.63 -10.95 -21.00
N SER A 185 -5.64 -10.07 -20.87
CA SER A 185 -6.09 -9.20 -21.95
C SER A 185 -5.00 -8.25 -22.42
N ALA A 186 -5.09 -7.79 -23.68
CA ALA A 186 -4.19 -6.77 -24.23
C ALA A 186 -4.19 -5.47 -23.40
N LYS A 187 -5.36 -5.09 -22.85
CA LYS A 187 -5.50 -3.93 -21.96
C LYS A 187 -4.65 -4.09 -20.69
N ASN A 188 -4.75 -5.24 -20.00
CA ASN A 188 -3.98 -5.47 -18.77
C ASN A 188 -2.47 -5.53 -19.05
N LYS A 189 -2.06 -6.15 -20.17
CA LYS A 189 -0.65 -6.18 -20.59
C LYS A 189 -0.11 -4.77 -20.87
N ALA A 190 -0.88 -3.94 -21.58
CA ALA A 190 -0.52 -2.54 -21.85
C ALA A 190 -0.45 -1.72 -20.55
N GLU A 191 -1.38 -1.95 -19.61
CA GLU A 191 -1.35 -1.30 -18.31
C GLU A 191 -0.08 -1.62 -17.52
N GLN A 192 0.33 -2.89 -17.48
CA GLN A 192 1.58 -3.32 -16.87
C GLN A 192 2.80 -2.69 -17.56
N GLN A 193 2.77 -2.63 -18.88
CA GLN A 193 3.86 -2.01 -19.66
C GLN A 193 4.04 -0.52 -19.33
N TYR A 194 2.94 0.22 -19.12
CA TYR A 194 3.05 1.63 -18.72
C TYR A 194 3.73 1.80 -17.35
N VAL A 195 3.42 0.94 -16.39
CA VAL A 195 4.00 1.04 -15.03
C VAL A 195 5.45 0.60 -15.02
N SER A 196 5.77 -0.56 -15.61
CA SER A 196 7.15 -1.05 -15.73
C SER A 196 8.07 -0.06 -16.45
N LEU A 197 7.63 0.51 -17.58
CA LEU A 197 8.41 1.52 -18.29
C LEU A 197 8.61 2.80 -17.47
N TYR A 198 7.60 3.23 -16.71
CA TYR A 198 7.72 4.40 -15.84
C TYR A 198 8.76 4.16 -14.74
N ILE A 199 8.67 3.02 -14.03
CA ILE A 199 9.62 2.66 -12.97
C ILE A 199 11.03 2.54 -13.53
N LYS A 200 11.22 1.82 -14.65
CA LYS A 200 12.52 1.70 -15.32
C LYS A 200 13.16 3.06 -15.61
N ARG A 201 12.39 4.01 -16.17
CA ARG A 201 12.86 5.38 -16.44
C ARG A 201 13.17 6.19 -15.17
N CYS A 202 12.54 5.87 -14.05
CA CYS A 202 12.92 6.46 -12.76
C CYS A 202 14.26 5.90 -12.30
N LEU A 203 14.45 4.57 -12.39
CA LEU A 203 15.68 3.89 -11.98
C LEU A 203 16.88 4.27 -12.86
N GLU A 204 16.70 4.44 -14.17
CA GLU A 204 17.76 4.86 -15.11
C GLU A 204 18.46 6.19 -14.74
N ARG A 205 17.85 6.99 -13.84
CA ARG A 205 18.41 8.25 -13.36
C ARG A 205 19.28 8.11 -12.12
N CYS A 206 19.25 6.97 -11.44
CA CYS A 206 19.91 6.77 -10.15
C CYS A 206 20.60 5.40 -9.96
N ALA A 207 20.37 4.43 -10.85
CA ALA A 207 20.98 3.11 -10.80
C ALA A 207 22.05 2.95 -11.89
N ASP A 208 23.19 2.34 -11.54
CA ASP A 208 24.26 2.01 -12.49
C ASP A 208 23.87 0.81 -13.37
N GLU A 209 23.23 -0.20 -12.77
CA GLU A 209 22.75 -1.40 -13.44
C GLU A 209 21.30 -1.68 -13.02
N ILE A 210 20.46 -2.14 -13.97
CA ILE A 210 19.07 -2.49 -13.74
C ILE A 210 18.84 -3.91 -14.25
N LYS A 211 18.46 -4.82 -13.35
CA LYS A 211 17.94 -6.14 -13.71
C LYS A 211 16.43 -6.03 -13.81
N GLU A 212 15.82 -6.72 -14.76
CA GLU A 212 14.37 -6.70 -14.96
C GLU A 212 13.88 -8.14 -15.15
N GLU A 213 12.93 -8.57 -14.31
CA GLU A 213 12.36 -9.92 -14.38
C GLU A 213 10.83 -9.87 -14.49
N GLY A 214 10.28 -10.52 -15.52
CA GLY A 214 8.84 -10.58 -15.78
C GLY A 214 8.45 -10.06 -17.17
N ALA A 215 7.19 -9.71 -17.42
CA ALA A 215 6.08 -9.74 -16.47
C ALA A 215 5.57 -11.18 -16.18
N TYR A 216 5.28 -11.48 -14.92
CA TYR A 216 4.69 -12.75 -14.48
C TYR A 216 3.45 -12.54 -13.61
N THR A 217 2.62 -13.58 -13.46
CA THR A 217 1.40 -13.50 -12.64
C THR A 217 1.73 -13.70 -11.17
N THR A 218 1.26 -12.79 -10.31
CA THR A 218 1.33 -12.93 -8.85
C THR A 218 -0.06 -12.81 -8.22
N GLN A 219 -0.29 -13.53 -7.12
CA GLN A 219 -1.57 -13.51 -6.40
C GLN A 219 -1.52 -12.57 -5.20
N ALA A 220 -2.52 -11.70 -5.07
CA ALA A 220 -2.76 -10.87 -3.90
C ALA A 220 -4.20 -11.06 -3.44
N ALA A 221 -4.39 -11.85 -2.36
CA ALA A 221 -5.71 -12.25 -1.88
C ALA A 221 -6.55 -12.96 -2.97
N ASP A 222 -7.78 -12.51 -3.19
CA ASP A 222 -8.72 -13.04 -4.18
C ASP A 222 -8.48 -12.47 -5.59
N LEU A 223 -7.36 -11.77 -5.80
CA LEU A 223 -6.97 -11.15 -7.06
C LEU A 223 -5.60 -11.67 -7.53
N VAL A 224 -5.36 -11.51 -8.82
CA VAL A 224 -4.04 -11.69 -9.43
C VAL A 224 -3.64 -10.43 -10.19
N HIS A 225 -2.33 -10.21 -10.25
CA HIS A 225 -1.69 -9.06 -10.89
C HIS A 225 -0.57 -9.49 -11.83
N LEU A 226 -0.26 -8.66 -12.83
CA LEU A 226 1.03 -8.77 -13.52
C LEU A 226 2.08 -8.04 -12.68
N ARG A 227 3.25 -8.66 -12.56
CA ARG A 227 4.38 -8.15 -11.81
C ARG A 227 5.65 -8.18 -12.64
N THR A 228 6.41 -7.09 -12.59
CA THR A 228 7.79 -7.02 -13.08
C THR A 228 8.66 -6.57 -11.92
N ASP A 229 9.72 -7.29 -11.62
CA ASP A 229 10.69 -6.92 -10.59
C ASP A 229 11.86 -6.17 -11.19
N PHE A 230 12.37 -5.20 -10.42
CA PHE A 230 13.56 -4.42 -10.71
C PHE A 230 14.53 -4.48 -9.54
#